data_AF-A0A7V3CVV3-F1
#
_entry.id   AF-A0A7V3CVV3-F1
#
_cell.length_a   1.000
_cell.length_b   1.000
_cell.length_c   1.000
_cell.angle_alpha   90.00
_cell.angle_beta   90.00
_cell.angle_gamma   90.00
#
_symmetry.space_group_name_H-M   'P 1'
#
loop_
_entity.id
_entity.type
_entity.pdbx_description
1 polymer ?
#
loop_
_entity_poly.entity_id
_entity_poly.type
_entity_poly.pdbx_seq_one_letter_code
_entity_poly.pdbx_strand_id
1 'polypeptide(L)'
;MTVLYLTFVVVLIDQVSKFMVKGGTLPLLNIHIQGMDYGSSINVFGDFFKITFVENPGLAFGIDVNETSKLFLSIFTLLATIGIFFYLYKSRSEKLIVRVALALILGGAIGNLIDRTFYGVFYGYAPIFYGKVVDFFNADFFDFTLFGRTYDRFPIFNVADSSVTIGVILLLLFHRTEKKIETENKLDTASTVESSSVTEKIEETNSTSIQIENDQNSNGKEN
;
A
#
# COMPACT_ATOMS: atom_id res chain seq x y z
N MET A 1 -11.43 -10.81 -6.00
CA MET A 1 -10.10 -11.26 -6.46
C MET A 1 -9.63 -10.60 -7.76
N THR A 2 -10.51 -9.91 -8.51
CA THR A 2 -10.16 -9.20 -9.76
C THR A 2 -9.00 -8.21 -9.62
N VAL A 3 -8.79 -7.62 -8.43
CA VAL A 3 -7.66 -6.73 -8.17
C VAL A 3 -6.29 -7.41 -8.30
N LEU A 4 -6.21 -8.74 -8.30
CA LEU A 4 -4.95 -9.46 -8.58
C LEU A 4 -4.47 -9.26 -10.02
N TYR A 5 -5.35 -8.94 -10.97
CA TYR A 5 -4.92 -8.54 -12.31
C TYR A 5 -4.11 -7.24 -12.27
N LEU A 6 -4.45 -6.32 -11.37
CA LEU A 6 -3.65 -5.11 -11.18
C LEU A 6 -2.27 -5.44 -10.62
N THR A 7 -2.18 -6.35 -9.63
CA THR A 7 -0.90 -6.86 -9.13
C THR A 7 -0.05 -7.44 -10.26
N PHE A 8 -0.64 -8.27 -11.13
CA PHE A 8 0.05 -8.85 -12.27
C PHE A 8 0.54 -7.78 -13.26
N VAL A 9 -0.31 -6.80 -13.59
CA VAL A 9 0.07 -5.70 -14.50
C VAL A 9 1.22 -4.86 -13.93
N VAL A 10 1.20 -4.55 -12.63
CA VAL A 10 2.29 -3.83 -11.97
C VAL A 10 3.60 -4.62 -12.09
N VAL A 11 3.57 -5.91 -11.75
CA VAL A 11 4.77 -6.78 -11.85
C VAL A 11 5.28 -6.84 -13.28
N LEU A 12 4.37 -6.95 -14.26
CA LEU A 12 4.75 -7.00 -15.66
C LEU A 12 5.44 -5.69 -16.11
N ILE A 13 4.84 -4.53 -15.81
CA ILE A 13 5.41 -3.23 -16.17
C ILE A 13 6.77 -3.04 -15.47
N ASP A 14 6.87 -3.38 -14.20
CA ASP A 14 8.12 -3.31 -13.44
C ASP A 14 9.22 -4.16 -14.08
N GLN A 15 8.97 -5.44 -14.31
CA GLN A 15 9.98 -6.35 -14.86
C GLN A 15 10.36 -6.02 -16.30
N VAL A 16 9.40 -5.60 -17.14
CA VAL A 16 9.70 -5.15 -18.51
C VAL A 16 10.55 -3.89 -18.47
N SER A 17 10.19 -2.88 -17.67
CA SER A 17 10.96 -1.63 -17.58
C SER A 17 12.38 -1.85 -17.08
N LYS A 18 12.57 -2.68 -16.05
CA LYS A 18 13.90 -3.06 -15.54
C LYS A 18 14.72 -3.83 -16.56
N PHE A 19 14.11 -4.77 -17.28
CA PHE A 19 14.78 -5.51 -18.33
C PHE A 19 15.17 -4.61 -19.52
N MET A 20 14.35 -3.61 -19.86
CA MET A 20 14.70 -2.61 -20.88
C MET A 20 15.90 -1.74 -20.46
N VAL A 21 15.98 -1.35 -19.19
CA VAL A 21 17.09 -0.53 -18.68
C VAL A 21 18.36 -1.35 -18.52
N LYS A 22 18.30 -2.51 -17.85
CA LYS A 22 19.47 -3.34 -17.59
C LYS A 22 19.95 -4.11 -18.82
N GLY A 23 19.04 -4.39 -19.75
CA GLY A 23 19.30 -5.25 -20.90
C GLY A 23 19.44 -6.71 -20.51
N GLY A 24 19.64 -7.56 -21.51
CA GLY A 24 19.84 -8.99 -21.33
C GLY A 24 19.33 -9.80 -22.52
N THR A 25 19.40 -11.12 -22.39
CA THR A 25 18.92 -12.05 -23.41
C THR A 25 17.87 -12.98 -22.80
N LEU A 26 16.74 -13.16 -23.49
CA LEU A 26 15.80 -14.24 -23.22
C LEU A 26 15.93 -15.29 -24.33
N PRO A 27 16.69 -16.38 -24.11
CA PRO A 27 16.94 -17.39 -25.14
C PRO A 27 15.66 -18.05 -25.65
N LEU A 28 14.69 -18.30 -24.74
CA LEU A 28 13.42 -18.96 -25.08
C LEU A 28 12.57 -18.18 -26.08
N LEU A 29 12.68 -16.85 -26.08
CA LEU A 29 11.91 -15.96 -26.97
C LEU A 29 12.75 -15.36 -28.09
N ASN A 30 14.04 -15.68 -28.15
CA ASN A 30 15.01 -15.11 -29.08
C ASN A 30 15.05 -13.56 -29.04
N ILE A 31 14.88 -12.99 -27.84
CA ILE A 31 14.90 -11.54 -27.58
C ILE A 31 16.26 -11.17 -26.99
N HIS A 32 16.90 -10.17 -27.59
CA HIS A 32 18.11 -9.55 -27.07
C HIS A 32 17.89 -8.04 -26.95
N ILE A 33 18.07 -7.50 -25.75
CA ILE A 33 18.00 -6.05 -25.49
C ILE A 33 19.37 -5.57 -25.03
N GLN A 34 19.93 -4.62 -25.77
CA GLN A 34 21.07 -3.85 -25.30
C GLN A 34 20.57 -2.84 -24.27
N GLY A 35 20.96 -3.06 -23.02
CA GLY A 35 20.62 -2.16 -21.92
C GLY A 35 21.49 -0.91 -21.90
N MET A 36 21.36 -0.16 -20.83
CA MET A 36 22.19 0.99 -20.50
C MET A 36 23.49 0.56 -19.82
N ASP A 37 24.53 1.37 -19.97
CA ASP A 37 25.74 1.21 -19.17
C ASP A 37 25.46 1.59 -17.71
N TYR A 38 26.04 0.87 -16.77
CA TYR A 38 25.87 1.15 -15.35
C TYR A 38 26.32 2.59 -15.00
N GLY A 39 25.46 3.34 -14.31
CA GLY A 39 25.69 4.75 -13.95
C GLY A 39 25.42 5.75 -15.07
N SER A 40 25.14 5.29 -16.30
CA SER A 40 24.77 6.18 -17.39
C SER A 40 23.37 6.79 -17.17
N SER A 41 23.14 7.96 -17.75
CA SER A 41 21.88 8.69 -17.63
C SER A 41 21.39 9.20 -18.98
N ILE A 42 20.09 9.10 -19.21
CA ILE A 42 19.38 9.65 -20.37
C ILE A 42 18.45 10.74 -19.86
N ASN A 43 18.63 11.97 -20.34
CA ASN A 43 17.76 13.09 -19.99
C ASN A 43 16.42 12.95 -20.72
N VAL A 44 15.32 12.92 -19.97
CA VAL A 44 13.96 12.82 -20.53
C VAL A 44 13.28 14.20 -20.51
N PHE A 45 13.38 14.91 -19.39
CA PHE A 45 12.86 16.27 -19.24
C PHE A 45 13.94 17.19 -18.66
N GLY A 46 14.80 17.70 -19.54
CA GLY A 46 15.93 18.55 -19.15
C GLY A 46 16.77 17.92 -18.03
N ASP A 47 17.13 18.70 -17.03
CA ASP A 47 17.84 18.21 -15.84
C ASP A 47 16.91 17.67 -14.75
N PHE A 48 15.60 17.91 -14.85
CA PHE A 48 14.61 17.54 -13.83
C PHE A 48 14.36 16.03 -13.77
N PHE A 49 14.25 15.36 -14.91
CA PHE A 49 13.94 13.92 -14.95
C PHE A 49 14.84 13.17 -15.93
N LYS A 50 15.51 12.15 -15.40
CA LYS A 50 16.48 11.32 -16.09
C LYS A 50 16.14 9.85 -15.88
N ILE A 51 16.45 9.02 -16.87
CA ILE A 51 16.56 7.57 -16.67
C ILE A 51 18.03 7.30 -16.37
N THR A 52 18.35 6.85 -15.16
CA THR A 52 19.73 6.60 -14.71
C THR A 52 19.86 5.16 -14.25
N PHE A 53 20.61 4.32 -14.96
CA PHE A 53 20.73 2.92 -14.56
C PHE A 53 21.62 2.77 -13.33
N VAL A 54 21.03 2.34 -12.21
CA VAL A 54 21.76 1.90 -11.02
C VAL A 54 21.21 0.57 -10.50
N GLU A 55 22.03 -0.13 -9.74
CA GLU A 55 21.61 -1.35 -9.03
C GLU A 55 21.70 -1.12 -7.54
N ASN A 56 20.58 -1.33 -6.85
CA ASN A 56 20.48 -1.17 -5.42
C ASN A 56 20.67 -2.52 -4.72
N PRO A 57 21.80 -2.74 -4.03
CA PRO A 57 22.06 -3.97 -3.30
C PRO A 57 21.18 -4.13 -2.04
N GLY A 58 20.41 -3.10 -1.68
CA GLY A 58 19.67 -3.02 -0.43
C GLY A 58 20.33 -2.08 0.59
N LEU A 59 19.51 -1.64 1.57
CA LEU A 59 19.82 -0.74 2.68
C LEU A 59 20.71 0.47 2.35
N ALA A 60 20.05 1.60 2.04
CA ALA A 60 20.63 2.94 2.06
C ALA A 60 20.91 3.43 3.50
N PHE A 61 21.58 4.58 3.64
CA PHE A 61 21.97 5.26 4.90
C PHE A 61 23.28 4.81 5.58
N GLY A 62 24.24 4.26 4.82
CA GLY A 62 25.60 3.99 5.33
C GLY A 62 25.70 2.77 6.26
N ILE A 63 24.72 1.88 6.19
CA ILE A 63 24.78 0.56 6.82
C ILE A 63 25.58 -0.35 5.89
N ASP A 64 26.62 -1.01 6.41
CA ASP A 64 27.42 -1.95 5.63
C ASP A 64 26.52 -3.08 5.07
N VAL A 65 26.42 -3.12 3.75
CA VAL A 65 25.64 -4.10 3.01
C VAL A 65 26.46 -5.38 2.87
N ASN A 66 26.64 -6.09 3.98
CA ASN A 66 27.23 -7.42 3.97
C ASN A 66 26.24 -8.45 3.39
N GLU A 67 26.74 -9.66 3.11
CA GLU A 67 25.94 -10.77 2.57
C GLU A 67 24.73 -11.12 3.47
N THR A 68 24.88 -11.00 4.78
CA THR A 68 23.80 -11.23 5.75
C THR A 68 22.67 -10.19 5.61
N SER A 69 23.02 -8.92 5.41
CA SER A 69 22.06 -7.82 5.22
C SER A 69 21.23 -8.00 3.95
N LYS A 70 21.85 -8.46 2.86
CA LYS A 70 21.14 -8.76 1.60
C LYS A 70 20.15 -9.89 1.78
N LEU A 71 20.59 -11.01 2.35
CA LEU A 71 19.74 -12.18 2.58
C LEU A 71 18.57 -11.83 3.52
N PHE A 72 18.85 -11.07 4.59
CA PHE A 72 17.81 -10.59 5.49
C PHE A 72 16.76 -9.76 4.75
N LEU A 73 17.17 -8.81 3.91
CA LEU A 73 16.25 -7.97 3.15
C LEU A 73 15.39 -8.78 2.17
N SER A 74 15.99 -9.78 1.50
CA SER A 74 15.28 -10.69 0.61
C SER A 74 14.23 -11.53 1.36
N ILE A 75 14.60 -12.12 2.50
CA ILE A 75 13.68 -12.91 3.33
C ILE A 75 12.58 -12.02 3.92
N PHE A 76 12.94 -10.83 4.41
CA PHE A 76 11.97 -9.86 4.92
C PHE A 76 10.96 -9.47 3.85
N THR A 77 11.41 -9.16 2.64
CA THR A 77 10.54 -8.83 1.50
C THR A 77 9.62 -10.00 1.15
N LEU A 78 10.13 -11.24 1.18
CA LEU A 78 9.34 -12.45 0.95
C LEU A 78 8.23 -12.59 2.00
N LEU A 79 8.57 -12.48 3.30
CA LEU A 79 7.62 -12.58 4.39
C LEU A 79 6.57 -11.45 4.34
N ALA A 80 6.99 -10.22 4.06
CA ALA A 80 6.09 -9.08 3.88
C ALA A 80 5.13 -9.32 2.71
N THR A 81 5.63 -9.83 1.58
CA THR A 81 4.81 -10.17 0.39
C THR A 81 3.75 -11.22 0.72
N ILE A 82 4.13 -12.30 1.42
CA ILE A 82 3.19 -13.34 1.89
C ILE A 82 2.14 -12.73 2.84
N GLY A 83 2.59 -11.90 3.79
CA GLY A 83 1.71 -11.21 4.73
C GLY A 83 0.69 -10.29 4.05
N ILE A 84 1.13 -9.50 3.07
CA ILE A 84 0.26 -8.60 2.29
C ILE A 84 -0.72 -9.41 1.44
N PHE A 85 -0.28 -10.50 0.82
CA PHE A 85 -1.18 -11.38 0.06
C PHE A 85 -2.27 -11.98 0.96
N PHE A 86 -1.89 -12.49 2.13
CA PHE A 86 -2.84 -13.02 3.11
C PHE A 86 -3.80 -11.93 3.60
N TYR A 87 -3.30 -10.73 3.88
CA TYR A 87 -4.11 -9.60 4.28
C TYR A 87 -5.10 -9.18 3.18
N LEU A 88 -4.66 -9.10 1.93
CA LEU A 88 -5.53 -8.85 0.78
C LEU A 88 -6.62 -9.92 0.63
N TYR A 89 -6.28 -11.19 0.82
CA TYR A 89 -7.25 -12.29 0.80
C TYR A 89 -8.31 -12.13 1.89
N LYS A 90 -7.89 -11.77 3.11
CA LYS A 90 -8.80 -11.50 4.24
C LYS A 90 -9.66 -10.26 3.99
N SER A 91 -9.10 -9.22 3.41
CA SER A 91 -9.77 -7.95 3.05
C SER A 91 -10.57 -8.02 1.75
N ARG A 92 -10.97 -9.21 1.30
CA ARG A 92 -11.73 -9.38 0.04
C ARG A 92 -13.11 -8.73 0.04
N SER A 93 -13.70 -8.51 1.22
CA SER A 93 -14.98 -7.81 1.42
C SER A 93 -14.83 -6.30 1.61
N GLU A 94 -13.61 -5.79 1.73
CA GLU A 94 -13.36 -4.35 1.85
C GLU A 94 -13.72 -3.61 0.57
N LYS A 95 -13.82 -2.28 0.66
CA LYS A 95 -14.06 -1.42 -0.51
C LYS A 95 -13.00 -1.64 -1.59
N LEU A 96 -13.39 -1.38 -2.84
CA LEU A 96 -12.50 -1.54 -3.98
C LEU A 96 -11.20 -0.76 -3.80
N ILE A 97 -11.23 0.46 -3.28
CA ILE A 97 -10.05 1.30 -3.12
C ILE A 97 -9.01 0.72 -2.16
N VAL A 98 -9.43 0.11 -1.05
CA VAL A 98 -8.54 -0.57 -0.09
C VAL A 98 -7.91 -1.81 -0.76
N ARG A 99 -8.71 -2.57 -1.50
CA ARG A 99 -8.22 -3.75 -2.24
C ARG A 99 -7.26 -3.36 -3.37
N VAL A 100 -7.50 -2.24 -4.05
CA VAL A 100 -6.60 -1.67 -5.07
C VAL A 100 -5.29 -1.22 -4.43
N ALA A 101 -5.35 -0.50 -3.31
CA ALA A 101 -4.17 -0.08 -2.55
C ALA A 101 -3.29 -1.27 -2.17
N LEU A 102 -3.89 -2.33 -1.60
CA LEU A 102 -3.19 -3.57 -1.27
C LEU A 102 -2.64 -4.30 -2.49
N ALA A 103 -3.37 -4.31 -3.62
CA ALA A 103 -2.89 -4.92 -4.86
C ALA A 103 -1.69 -4.18 -5.47
N LEU A 104 -1.63 -2.86 -5.34
CA LEU A 104 -0.47 -2.04 -5.74
C LEU A 104 0.74 -2.31 -4.86
N ILE A 105 0.56 -2.34 -3.53
CA ILE A 105 1.64 -2.69 -2.58
C ILE A 105 2.16 -4.09 -2.87
N LEU A 106 1.26 -5.06 -3.06
CA LEU A 106 1.62 -6.44 -3.39
C LEU A 106 2.40 -6.52 -4.71
N GLY A 107 1.95 -5.81 -5.74
CA GLY A 107 2.61 -5.81 -7.06
C GLY A 107 4.03 -5.27 -6.98
N GLY A 108 4.24 -4.15 -6.30
CA GLY A 108 5.58 -3.59 -6.13
C GLY A 108 6.47 -4.45 -5.23
N ALA A 109 5.91 -5.04 -4.15
CA ALA A 109 6.67 -5.96 -3.30
C ALA A 109 7.15 -7.20 -4.09
N ILE A 110 6.29 -7.79 -4.92
CA ILE A 110 6.66 -8.91 -5.80
C ILE A 110 7.71 -8.48 -6.84
N GLY A 111 7.54 -7.32 -7.49
CA GLY A 111 8.49 -6.82 -8.48
C GLY A 111 9.92 -6.73 -7.92
N ASN A 112 10.08 -6.08 -6.77
CA ASN A 112 11.40 -6.00 -6.13
C ASN A 112 11.88 -7.33 -5.51
N LEU A 113 10.97 -8.24 -5.14
CA LEU A 113 11.32 -9.59 -4.68
C LEU A 113 11.90 -10.45 -5.83
N ILE A 114 11.39 -10.30 -7.05
CA ILE A 114 11.89 -11.01 -8.23
C ILE A 114 13.36 -10.65 -8.47
N ASP A 115 13.70 -9.37 -8.48
CA ASP A 115 15.08 -8.91 -8.66
C ASP A 115 16.02 -9.51 -7.61
N ARG A 116 15.67 -9.35 -6.33
CA ARG A 116 16.47 -9.85 -5.20
C ARG A 116 16.66 -11.36 -5.23
N THR A 117 15.63 -12.09 -5.66
CA THR A 117 15.66 -13.55 -5.67
C THR A 117 16.41 -14.08 -6.89
N PHE A 118 16.13 -13.55 -8.08
CA PHE A 118 16.49 -14.20 -9.34
C PHE A 118 17.50 -13.44 -10.19
N TYR A 119 17.65 -12.11 -10.07
CA TYR A 119 18.55 -11.38 -10.98
C TYR A 119 20.02 -11.76 -10.78
N GLY A 120 20.42 -12.11 -9.55
CA GLY A 120 21.76 -12.65 -9.29
C GLY A 120 22.07 -13.85 -10.17
N VAL A 121 21.13 -14.80 -10.22
CA VAL A 121 21.25 -16.06 -10.97
C VAL A 121 21.10 -15.80 -12.46
N PHE A 122 20.09 -15.02 -12.86
CA PHE A 122 19.77 -14.74 -14.26
C PHE A 122 20.90 -14.00 -14.98
N TYR A 123 21.56 -13.05 -14.32
CA TYR A 123 22.69 -12.30 -14.87
C TYR A 123 24.06 -12.88 -14.45
N GLY A 124 24.09 -13.99 -13.70
CA GLY A 124 25.32 -14.73 -13.38
C GLY A 124 26.27 -14.06 -12.38
N TYR A 125 25.81 -13.14 -11.54
CA TYR A 125 26.67 -12.42 -10.58
C TYR A 125 26.46 -12.81 -9.10
N ALA A 126 25.38 -13.52 -8.76
CA ALA A 126 25.10 -13.89 -7.37
C ALA A 126 24.17 -15.12 -7.26
N PRO A 127 24.17 -15.86 -6.14
CA PRO A 127 23.22 -16.94 -5.90
C PRO A 127 21.79 -16.42 -5.66
N ILE A 128 20.84 -17.35 -5.54
CA ILE A 128 19.44 -17.04 -5.25
C ILE A 128 19.31 -16.23 -3.95
N PHE A 129 18.46 -15.20 -3.94
CA PHE A 129 18.26 -14.22 -2.84
C PHE A 129 19.37 -13.17 -2.64
N TYR A 130 20.40 -13.14 -3.49
CA TYR A 130 21.49 -12.16 -3.42
C TYR A 130 21.54 -11.21 -4.63
N GLY A 131 20.43 -11.13 -5.38
CA GLY A 131 20.26 -10.17 -6.45
C GLY A 131 20.13 -8.74 -5.94
N LYS A 132 20.45 -7.78 -6.81
CA LYS A 132 20.24 -6.35 -6.61
C LYS A 132 19.01 -5.89 -7.38
N VAL A 133 18.33 -4.89 -6.84
CA VAL A 133 17.16 -4.27 -7.49
C VAL A 133 17.64 -3.30 -8.55
N VAL A 134 16.99 -3.29 -9.72
CA VAL A 134 17.28 -2.32 -10.77
C VAL A 134 16.46 -1.06 -10.56
N ASP A 135 17.14 0.06 -10.35
CA ASP A 135 16.52 1.38 -10.16
C ASP A 135 16.90 2.30 -11.32
N PHE A 136 15.97 3.16 -11.74
CA PHE A 136 16.17 3.95 -12.95
C PHE A 136 15.46 5.29 -13.05
N PHE A 137 14.38 5.53 -12.29
CA PHE A 137 13.76 6.85 -12.25
C PHE A 137 14.57 7.79 -11.36
N ASN A 138 15.21 8.76 -11.98
CA ASN A 138 15.99 9.80 -11.32
C ASN A 138 15.26 11.14 -11.50
N ALA A 139 14.65 11.63 -10.42
CA ALA A 139 13.89 12.87 -10.40
C ALA A 139 14.51 13.86 -9.41
N ASP A 140 14.78 15.07 -9.89
CA ASP A 140 15.38 16.15 -9.11
C ASP A 140 14.30 17.20 -8.76
N PHE A 141 13.55 16.94 -7.69
CA PHE A 141 12.36 17.74 -7.35
C PHE A 141 12.40 18.47 -6.01
N PHE A 142 13.30 18.11 -5.08
CA PHE A 142 13.49 18.85 -3.83
C PHE A 142 14.80 18.49 -3.11
N ASP A 143 15.54 19.53 -2.73
CA ASP A 143 16.59 19.43 -1.72
C ASP A 143 15.96 19.40 -0.33
N PHE A 144 16.42 18.52 0.54
CA PHE A 144 16.01 18.57 1.95
C PHE A 144 17.17 18.32 2.90
N THR A 145 17.19 19.10 3.97
CA THR A 145 18.20 18.96 5.04
C THR A 145 17.61 18.16 6.18
N LEU A 146 18.23 17.03 6.50
CA LEU A 146 17.84 16.18 7.62
C LEU A 146 19.07 15.86 8.48
N PHE A 147 18.98 16.12 9.79
CA PHE A 147 20.08 15.92 10.75
C PHE A 147 21.41 16.59 10.35
N GLY A 148 21.36 17.77 9.74
CA GLY A 148 22.55 18.51 9.30
C GLY A 148 23.20 17.98 8.02
N ARG A 149 22.59 16.97 7.35
CA ARG A 149 22.97 16.55 6.00
C ARG A 149 21.95 17.06 5.00
N THR A 150 22.43 17.79 3.99
CA THR A 150 21.62 18.14 2.82
C THR A 150 21.61 16.96 1.87
N TYR A 151 20.41 16.47 1.57
CA TYR A 151 20.15 15.51 0.51
C TYR A 151 19.75 16.34 -0.70
N ASP A 152 20.67 16.44 -1.64
CA ASP A 152 20.58 17.23 -2.87
C ASP A 152 19.81 16.51 -3.98
N ARG A 153 19.46 15.23 -3.78
CA ARG A 153 18.75 14.42 -4.77
C ARG A 153 17.86 13.38 -4.10
N PHE A 154 16.66 13.19 -4.65
CA PHE A 154 15.80 12.07 -4.26
C PHE A 154 16.44 10.74 -4.68
N PRO A 155 16.37 9.68 -3.86
CA PRO A 155 16.91 8.38 -4.25
C PRO A 155 16.30 7.88 -5.57
N ILE A 156 17.13 7.33 -6.45
CA ILE A 156 16.68 6.71 -7.71
C ILE A 156 15.79 5.52 -7.36
N PHE A 157 14.66 5.39 -8.04
CA PHE A 157 13.63 4.39 -7.73
C PHE A 157 13.12 3.70 -9.01
N ASN A 158 12.16 2.79 -8.86
CA ASN A 158 11.56 2.07 -9.99
C ASN A 158 10.02 2.06 -9.94
N VAL A 159 9.40 1.33 -10.88
CA VAL A 159 7.94 1.18 -10.95
C VAL A 159 7.37 0.47 -9.73
N ALA A 160 8.05 -0.58 -9.24
CA ALA A 160 7.64 -1.26 -8.01
C ALA A 160 7.60 -0.31 -6.81
N ASP A 161 8.61 0.54 -6.60
CA ASP A 161 8.65 1.51 -5.50
C ASP A 161 7.55 2.57 -5.62
N SER A 162 7.27 3.00 -6.85
CA SER A 162 6.17 3.92 -7.15
C SER A 162 4.82 3.29 -6.78
N SER A 163 4.62 2.02 -7.15
CA SER A 163 3.41 1.26 -6.83
C SER A 163 3.22 1.07 -5.32
N VAL A 164 4.29 0.72 -4.60
CA VAL A 164 4.24 0.63 -3.13
C VAL A 164 3.88 1.98 -2.52
N THR A 165 4.54 3.06 -2.94
CA THR A 165 4.30 4.41 -2.42
C THR A 165 2.84 4.85 -2.62
N ILE A 166 2.32 4.72 -3.85
CA ILE A 166 0.93 5.05 -4.17
C ILE A 166 -0.04 4.19 -3.36
N GLY A 167 0.20 2.87 -3.30
CA GLY A 167 -0.64 1.96 -2.53
C GLY A 167 -0.66 2.29 -1.04
N VAL A 168 0.48 2.63 -0.44
CA VAL A 168 0.55 3.06 0.97
C VAL A 168 -0.20 4.38 1.18
N ILE A 169 -0.04 5.37 0.30
CA ILE A 169 -0.77 6.64 0.39
C ILE A 169 -2.29 6.40 0.34
N LEU A 170 -2.76 5.60 -0.63
CA LEU A 170 -4.17 5.24 -0.73
C LEU A 170 -4.68 4.53 0.53
N LEU A 171 -3.90 3.58 1.06
CA LEU A 171 -4.28 2.87 2.27
C LEU A 171 -4.37 3.83 3.47
N LEU A 172 -3.43 4.76 3.62
CA LEU A 172 -3.45 5.73 4.72
C LEU A 172 -4.64 6.70 4.64
N LEU A 173 -4.97 7.19 3.45
CA LEU A 173 -6.06 8.13 3.24
C LEU A 173 -7.44 7.46 3.42
N PHE A 174 -7.64 6.30 2.82
CA PHE A 174 -8.96 5.68 2.76
C PHE A 174 -9.25 4.75 3.95
N HIS A 175 -8.23 4.13 4.56
CA HIS A 175 -8.46 3.26 5.72
C HIS A 175 -8.80 4.05 6.99
N ARG A 176 -8.19 5.24 7.18
CA ARG A 176 -8.44 6.09 8.36
C ARG A 176 -9.80 6.76 8.33
N THR A 177 -10.22 7.21 7.15
CA THR A 177 -11.52 7.86 6.95
C THR A 177 -12.67 6.90 7.29
N GLU A 178 -12.48 5.61 7.00
CA GLU A 178 -13.51 4.59 7.24
C GLU A 178 -13.71 4.26 8.71
N LYS A 179 -12.63 4.06 9.47
CA LYS A 179 -12.76 3.85 10.93
C LYS A 179 -13.45 5.03 11.60
N LYS A 180 -13.20 6.26 11.12
CA LYS A 180 -13.84 7.46 11.66
C LYS A 180 -15.34 7.48 11.36
N ILE A 181 -15.74 7.28 10.09
CA ILE A 181 -17.15 7.27 9.67
C ILE A 181 -17.93 6.12 10.31
N GLU A 182 -17.34 4.93 10.43
CA GLU A 182 -17.99 3.78 11.05
C GLU A 182 -18.17 3.97 12.57
N THR A 183 -17.27 4.73 13.22
CA THR A 183 -17.41 5.11 14.63
C THR A 183 -18.48 6.20 14.81
N GLU A 184 -18.49 7.22 13.95
CA GLU A 184 -19.50 8.29 13.97
C GLU A 184 -20.91 7.74 13.70
N ASN A 185 -21.09 6.90 12.67
CA ASN A 185 -22.39 6.26 12.39
C ASN A 185 -22.86 5.34 13.53
N LYS A 186 -21.95 4.63 14.21
CA LYS A 186 -22.31 3.81 15.38
C LYS A 186 -22.72 4.67 16.58
N LEU A 187 -22.08 5.80 16.79
CA LEU A 187 -22.46 6.77 17.82
C LEU A 187 -23.83 7.37 17.52
N ASP A 188 -24.07 7.83 16.30
CA ASP A 188 -25.35 8.42 15.88
C ASP A 188 -26.50 7.41 15.96
N THR A 189 -26.25 6.16 15.54
CA THR A 189 -27.25 5.08 15.65
C THR A 189 -27.55 4.75 17.11
N ALA A 190 -26.54 4.68 17.97
CA ALA A 190 -26.73 4.43 19.40
C ALA A 190 -27.53 5.56 20.07
N SER A 191 -27.20 6.82 19.80
CA SER A 191 -27.94 7.99 20.33
C SER A 191 -29.38 8.08 19.81
N THR A 192 -29.64 7.67 18.57
CA THR A 192 -31.00 7.66 17.99
C THR A 192 -31.87 6.56 18.61
N VAL A 193 -31.31 5.37 18.84
CA VAL A 193 -32.02 4.26 19.50
C VAL A 193 -32.33 4.59 20.96
N GLU A 194 -31.40 5.22 21.67
CA GLU A 194 -31.59 5.66 23.05
C GLU A 194 -32.67 6.74 23.14
N SER A 195 -32.66 7.74 22.25
CA SER A 195 -33.72 8.76 22.18
C SER A 195 -35.10 8.19 21.86
N SER A 196 -35.17 7.20 20.96
CA SER A 196 -36.44 6.58 20.55
C SER A 196 -37.05 5.75 21.69
N SER A 197 -36.23 4.98 22.40
CA SER A 197 -36.67 4.16 23.55
C SER A 197 -37.10 4.99 24.77
N VAL A 198 -36.48 6.15 24.99
CA VAL A 198 -36.90 7.10 26.03
C VAL A 198 -38.24 7.75 25.66
N THR A 199 -38.45 8.06 24.38
CA THR A 199 -39.71 8.65 23.90
C THR A 199 -40.88 7.65 24.03
N GLU A 200 -40.68 6.39 23.64
CA GLU A 200 -41.67 5.32 23.85
C GLU A 200 -42.03 5.12 25.33
N LYS A 201 -41.03 5.13 26.22
CA LYS A 201 -41.27 5.01 27.67
C LYS A 201 -42.06 6.18 28.25
N ILE A 202 -41.80 7.40 27.78
CA ILE A 202 -42.52 8.60 28.23
C ILE A 202 -43.96 8.57 27.71
N GLU A 203 -44.19 8.12 26.48
CA GLU A 203 -45.54 7.93 25.92
C GLU A 203 -46.33 6.84 26.67
N GLU A 204 -45.70 5.70 27.03
CA GLU A 204 -46.31 4.65 27.88
C GLU A 204 -46.64 5.18 29.28
N THR A 205 -45.74 5.97 29.88
CA THR A 205 -45.95 6.51 31.23
C THR A 205 -47.08 7.54 31.24
N ASN A 206 -47.13 8.43 30.24
CA ASN A 206 -48.19 9.43 30.12
C ASN A 206 -49.55 8.81 29.79
N SER A 207 -49.61 7.79 28.92
CA SER A 207 -50.86 7.08 28.63
C SER A 207 -51.39 6.30 29.83
N THR A 208 -50.50 5.71 30.65
CA THR A 208 -50.87 5.06 31.92
C THR A 208 -51.37 6.09 32.95
N SER A 209 -50.74 7.27 33.02
CA SER A 209 -51.15 8.36 33.93
C SER A 209 -52.53 8.93 33.58
N ILE A 210 -52.80 9.11 32.28
CA ILE A 210 -54.09 9.59 31.77
C ILE A 210 -55.22 8.56 32.02
N GLN A 211 -54.93 7.26 31.98
CA GLN A 211 -55.90 6.23 32.36
C GLN A 211 -56.24 6.27 33.86
N ILE A 212 -55.25 6.44 34.73
CA ILE A 212 -55.45 6.49 36.18
C ILE A 212 -56.26 7.73 36.60
N GLU A 213 -56.02 8.87 35.95
CA GLU A 213 -56.73 10.12 36.25
C GLU A 213 -58.21 10.09 35.79
N ASN A 214 -58.52 9.37 34.70
CA ASN A 214 -59.89 9.16 34.23
C ASN A 214 -60.67 8.18 35.13
N ASP A 215 -60.04 7.13 35.67
CA ASP A 215 -60.68 6.20 36.60
C ASP A 215 -60.98 6.82 37.98
N GLN A 216 -60.12 7.74 38.45
CA GLN A 216 -60.34 8.46 39.72
C GLN A 216 -61.51 9.45 39.65
N ASN A 217 -61.74 10.08 38.48
CA ASN A 217 -62.84 11.03 38.28
C ASN A 217 -64.22 10.36 38.10
N SER A 218 -64.24 9.06 37.79
CA SER A 218 -65.46 8.24 37.67
C SER A 218 -66.05 7.86 39.03
N ASN A 219 -65.22 7.71 40.07
CA ASN A 219 -65.65 7.24 41.40
C ASN A 219 -66.02 8.36 42.39
N GLY A 220 -66.01 9.63 41.97
CA GLY A 220 -66.32 10.78 42.83
C GLY A 220 -67.79 11.25 42.80
N LYS A 221 -68.69 10.55 42.11
CA LYS A 221 -70.12 10.94 41.95
C LYS A 221 -71.09 9.84 42.38
N GLU A 222 -70.90 9.27 43.57
CA GLU A 222 -71.98 8.58 44.27
C GLU A 222 -71.96 8.99 45.74
N ASN A 223 -72.73 10.02 46.07
CA ASN A 223 -73.24 10.36 47.39
C ASN A 223 -74.68 10.82 47.23
#